data_AF-A0A1S6H4Q7-F1
#
_entry.id   AF-A0A1S6H4Q7-F1
#
_cell.length_a   1.000
_cell.length_b   1.000
_cell.length_c   1.000
_cell.angle_alpha   90.00
_cell.angle_beta   90.00
_cell.angle_gamma   90.00
#
_symmetry.space_group_name_H-M   'P 1'
#
loop_
_entity.id
_entity.type
_entity.pdbx_description
1 polymer ?
#
loop_
_entity_poly.entity_id
_entity_poly.type
_entity_poly.pdbx_seq_one_letter_code
_entity_poly.pdbx_strand_id
1 'polypeptide(L)'
;MTKHLYIGEAAKRLGVSMDTLRRWDSSGALKSHRASATGHRYYLAEDIEATIYAKRLKRTAPLVNSALHWATVPENRIVPSPDQYCATRDVFSARIERMAYELTKVPTLRYLTPLITIVAGEIGNNSFDHNIGNWPDLPGIYFYYSIFDRYLVMADRGVGVLHTLQRVRPNLQTHQDALWLAFTERISGRDPEARGNGLKLTRKVVTENPLRLTFQSGDAKLELRQNDTDLKVQLAPFLRGCLAVLYF
;
A
#
# COMPACT_ATOMS: atom_id res chain seq x y z
N MET A 1 17.46 13.74 20.82
CA MET A 1 18.11 15.01 20.41
C MET A 1 17.40 15.53 19.18
N THR A 2 16.84 16.74 19.24
CA THR A 2 16.16 17.38 18.12
C THR A 2 17.17 17.75 17.05
N LYS A 3 17.09 17.10 15.88
CA LYS A 3 18.01 17.37 14.77
C LYS A 3 17.55 18.59 14.00
N HIS A 4 18.44 19.57 13.85
CA HIS A 4 18.19 20.78 13.08
C HIS A 4 18.90 20.68 11.73
N LEU A 5 18.26 21.22 10.68
CA LEU A 5 18.78 21.25 9.31
C LEU A 5 18.91 22.69 8.84
N TYR A 6 20.04 23.03 8.24
CA TYR A 6 20.18 24.33 7.58
C TYR A 6 19.29 24.39 6.34
N ILE A 7 18.95 25.61 5.90
CA ILE A 7 18.04 25.81 4.75
C ILE A 7 18.45 25.03 3.50
N GLY A 8 19.75 24.93 3.20
CA GLY A 8 20.24 24.17 2.05
C GLY A 8 19.95 22.67 2.18
N GLU A 9 20.18 22.10 3.36
CA GLU A 9 19.92 20.69 3.66
C GLU A 9 18.41 20.39 3.63
N ALA A 10 17.61 21.26 4.26
CA ALA A 10 16.17 21.17 4.29
C ALA A 10 15.56 21.26 2.89
N ALA A 11 16.00 22.22 2.07
CA ALA A 11 15.54 22.40 0.69
C ALA A 11 15.88 21.18 -0.18
N LYS A 12 17.13 20.69 -0.09
CA LYS A 12 17.57 19.48 -0.78
C LYS A 12 16.73 18.27 -0.38
N ARG A 13 16.44 18.10 0.92
CA ARG A 13 15.64 16.98 1.44
C ARG A 13 14.17 17.06 1.04
N LEU A 14 13.62 18.27 0.96
CA LEU A 14 12.26 18.54 0.48
C LEU A 14 12.10 18.44 -1.05
N GLY A 15 13.21 18.36 -1.79
CA GLY A 15 13.23 18.38 -3.26
C GLY A 15 12.76 19.72 -3.85
N VAL A 16 13.04 20.84 -3.17
CA VAL A 16 12.65 22.19 -3.62
C VAL A 16 13.86 23.13 -3.64
N SER A 17 13.75 24.26 -4.35
CA SER A 17 14.79 25.30 -4.29
C SER A 17 14.80 25.97 -2.91
N MET A 18 15.97 26.50 -2.50
CA MET A 18 16.08 27.30 -1.28
C MET A 18 15.11 28.49 -1.29
N ASP A 19 14.89 29.12 -2.45
CA ASP A 19 13.94 30.23 -2.57
C ASP A 19 12.49 29.81 -2.38
N THR A 20 12.12 28.60 -2.81
CA THR A 20 10.79 28.04 -2.52
C THR A 20 10.62 27.81 -1.02
N LEU A 21 11.65 27.31 -0.35
CA LEU A 21 11.63 27.12 1.10
C LEU A 21 11.58 28.47 1.85
N ARG A 22 12.27 29.51 1.36
CA ARG A 22 12.16 30.89 1.89
C ARG A 22 10.74 31.45 1.74
N ARG A 23 10.07 31.19 0.61
CA ARG A 23 8.67 31.60 0.43
C ARG A 23 7.73 30.90 1.41
N TRP A 24 7.96 29.61 1.69
CA TRP A 24 7.14 28.86 2.65
C TRP A 24 7.35 29.32 4.10
N ASP A 25 8.57 29.71 4.44
CA ASP A 25 8.87 30.38 5.71
C ASP A 25 8.10 31.69 5.83
N SER A 26 8.19 32.57 4.82
CA SER A 26 7.48 33.86 4.80
C SER A 26 5.95 33.70 4.82
N SER A 27 5.39 32.68 4.18
CA SER A 27 3.95 32.42 4.16
C SER A 27 3.45 31.68 5.41
N GLY A 28 4.35 31.24 6.29
CA GLY A 28 4.04 30.42 7.45
C GLY A 28 3.68 28.96 7.14
N ALA A 29 3.90 28.49 5.91
CA ALA A 29 3.61 27.10 5.52
C ALA A 29 4.61 26.10 6.10
N LEU A 30 5.85 26.53 6.35
CA LEU A 30 6.87 25.78 7.08
C LEU A 30 7.84 26.79 7.71
N LYS A 31 7.72 27.01 9.02
CA LYS A 31 8.47 28.06 9.72
C LYS A 31 9.90 27.63 9.99
N SER A 32 10.84 28.55 9.77
CA SER A 32 12.21 28.42 10.23
C SER A 32 12.37 28.92 11.67
N HIS A 33 13.42 28.44 12.32
CA HIS A 33 13.89 28.93 13.61
C HIS A 33 15.23 29.64 13.42
N ARG A 34 15.53 30.59 14.31
CA ARG A 34 16.81 31.32 14.36
C ARG A 34 17.21 31.57 15.81
N ALA A 35 18.52 31.49 16.07
CA ALA A 35 19.08 31.83 17.38
C ALA A 35 19.16 33.35 17.63
N SER A 36 19.16 34.15 16.55
CA SER A 36 19.14 35.62 16.59
C SER A 36 18.46 36.18 15.35
N ALA A 37 18.07 37.46 15.36
CA ALA A 37 17.39 38.11 14.23
C ALA A 37 18.19 38.02 12.91
N THR A 38 19.52 38.12 13.00
CA THR A 38 20.46 38.02 11.87
C THR A 38 21.03 36.62 11.65
N GLY A 39 20.69 35.65 12.51
CA GLY A 39 21.22 34.30 12.47
C GLY A 39 20.72 33.45 11.31
N HIS A 40 21.39 32.31 11.08
CA HIS A 40 21.00 31.36 10.06
C HIS A 40 19.64 30.74 10.35
N ARG A 41 18.86 30.52 9.28
CA ARG A 41 17.62 29.75 9.34
C ARG A 41 17.94 28.27 9.47
N TYR A 42 17.31 27.64 10.44
CA TYR A 42 17.31 26.19 10.58
C TYR A 42 15.88 25.66 10.72
N TYR A 43 15.68 24.42 10.33
CA TYR A 43 14.40 23.71 10.34
C TYR A 43 14.52 22.47 11.20
N LEU A 44 13.46 22.12 11.92
CA LEU A 44 13.42 20.84 12.64
C LEU A 44 13.33 19.72 11.61
N ALA A 45 14.17 18.69 11.76
CA ALA A 45 14.13 17.53 10.89
C ALA A 45 12.74 16.87 10.89
N GLU A 46 12.06 16.86 12.04
CA GLU A 46 10.71 16.34 12.21
C GLU A 46 9.68 17.08 11.34
N ASP A 47 9.73 18.41 11.30
CA ASP A 47 8.84 19.21 10.44
C ASP A 47 9.10 18.96 8.95
N ILE A 48 10.37 18.76 8.59
CA ILE A 48 10.76 18.41 7.21
C ILE A 48 10.17 17.05 6.82
N GLU A 49 10.33 16.03 7.67
CA GLU A 49 9.76 14.71 7.42
C GLU A 49 8.22 14.74 7.39
N ALA A 50 7.58 15.47 8.30
CA ALA A 50 6.14 15.67 8.32
C ALA A 50 5.65 16.34 7.03
N THR A 51 6.38 17.33 6.52
CA THR A 51 6.06 18.01 5.26
C THR A 51 6.21 17.08 4.05
N ILE A 52 7.28 16.27 4.00
CA ILE A 52 7.47 15.25 2.95
C ILE A 52 6.31 14.25 2.97
N TYR A 53 5.94 13.78 4.16
CA TYR A 53 4.84 12.86 4.36
C TYR A 53 3.50 13.46 3.91
N ALA A 54 3.19 14.69 4.30
CA ALA A 54 1.96 15.37 3.89
C ALA A 54 1.87 15.55 2.36
N LYS A 55 2.98 15.91 1.70
CA LYS A 55 3.03 15.99 0.24
C LYS A 55 2.80 14.63 -0.42
N ARG A 56 3.40 13.56 0.12
CA ARG A 56 3.21 12.20 -0.37
C ARG A 56 1.74 11.80 -0.28
N LEU A 57 1.11 12.02 0.88
CA LEU A 57 -0.32 11.73 1.07
C LEU A 57 -1.21 12.47 0.06
N LYS A 58 -0.93 13.75 -0.20
CA LYS A 58 -1.69 14.53 -1.20
C LYS A 58 -1.59 13.95 -2.63
N ARG A 59 -0.48 13.28 -2.97
CA ARG A 59 -0.31 12.63 -4.28
C ARG A 59 -0.86 11.20 -4.31
N THR A 60 -0.72 10.45 -3.22
CA THR A 60 -1.17 9.05 -3.12
C THR A 60 -2.69 8.93 -2.97
N ALA A 61 -3.34 9.82 -2.19
CA ALA A 61 -4.76 9.70 -1.87
C ALA A 61 -5.68 9.66 -3.10
N PRO A 62 -5.51 10.51 -4.14
CA PRO A 62 -6.34 10.42 -5.34
C PRO A 62 -6.27 9.07 -6.05
N LEU A 63 -5.10 8.41 -6.07
CA LEU A 63 -4.89 7.14 -6.76
C LEU A 63 -5.43 5.96 -5.95
N VAL A 64 -5.29 6.00 -4.61
CA VAL A 64 -5.96 5.03 -3.72
C VAL A 64 -7.48 5.18 -3.81
N ASN A 65 -7.97 6.43 -3.83
CA ASN A 65 -9.40 6.71 -4.01
C ASN A 65 -9.89 6.24 -5.38
N SER A 66 -9.11 6.39 -6.44
CA SER A 66 -9.44 5.84 -7.77
C SER A 66 -9.59 4.32 -7.74
N ALA A 67 -8.64 3.62 -7.11
CA ALA A 67 -8.70 2.17 -6.94
C ALA A 67 -9.93 1.72 -6.13
N LEU A 68 -10.17 2.37 -4.98
CA LEU A 68 -11.33 2.09 -4.14
C LEU A 68 -12.65 2.40 -4.86
N HIS A 69 -12.72 3.54 -5.55
CA HIS A 69 -13.90 3.94 -6.31
C HIS A 69 -14.18 2.91 -7.41
N TRP A 70 -13.18 2.56 -8.21
CA TRP A 70 -13.30 1.49 -9.21
C TRP A 70 -13.73 0.16 -8.59
N ALA A 71 -13.28 -0.19 -7.39
CA ALA A 71 -13.64 -1.46 -6.75
C ALA A 71 -15.07 -1.46 -6.15
N THR A 72 -15.70 -0.28 -5.99
CA THR A 72 -17.00 -0.13 -5.30
C THR A 72 -18.16 0.26 -6.22
N VAL A 73 -17.94 1.03 -7.29
CA VAL A 73 -19.03 1.40 -8.20
C VAL A 73 -19.36 0.28 -9.18
N PRO A 74 -20.65 0.03 -9.52
CA PRO A 74 -21.04 -0.91 -10.56
C PRO A 74 -20.38 -0.63 -11.92
N GLU A 75 -20.31 -1.67 -12.75
CA GLU A 75 -19.69 -1.66 -14.08
C GLU A 75 -20.24 -0.52 -14.98
N ASN A 76 -19.41 -0.03 -15.90
CA ASN A 76 -19.68 1.03 -16.91
C ASN A 76 -19.55 2.51 -16.47
N ARG A 77 -19.23 2.80 -15.20
CA ARG A 77 -19.02 4.20 -14.76
C ARG A 77 -17.57 4.64 -14.73
N ILE A 78 -16.63 3.70 -14.52
CA ILE A 78 -15.21 3.99 -14.35
C ILE A 78 -14.40 2.87 -14.98
N VAL A 79 -13.62 3.21 -16.00
CA VAL A 79 -12.64 2.32 -16.61
C VAL A 79 -11.28 2.85 -16.18
N PRO A 80 -10.46 2.10 -15.42
CA PRO A 80 -9.10 2.54 -15.12
C PRO A 80 -8.32 2.69 -16.41
N SER A 81 -7.27 3.52 -16.41
CA SER A 81 -6.42 3.60 -17.60
C SER A 81 -5.86 2.21 -17.93
N PRO A 82 -5.55 1.91 -19.21
CA PRO A 82 -4.96 0.63 -19.57
C PRO A 82 -3.76 0.28 -18.69
N ASP A 83 -2.93 1.26 -18.34
CA ASP A 83 -1.75 1.10 -17.48
C ASP A 83 -2.06 0.75 -16.02
N GLN A 84 -3.30 1.01 -15.57
CA GLN A 84 -3.80 0.76 -14.23
C GLN A 84 -4.66 -0.51 -14.12
N TYR A 85 -5.12 -1.06 -15.23
CA TYR A 85 -6.01 -2.23 -15.22
C TYR A 85 -5.34 -3.48 -15.78
N CYS A 86 -5.28 -4.54 -14.98
CA CYS A 86 -4.81 -5.86 -15.38
C CYS A 86 -6.01 -6.80 -15.55
N ALA A 87 -6.48 -6.96 -16.78
CA ALA A 87 -7.63 -7.82 -17.08
C ALA A 87 -7.35 -9.31 -16.79
N THR A 88 -6.10 -9.74 -16.90
CA THR A 88 -5.69 -11.13 -16.78
C THR A 88 -4.44 -11.29 -15.91
N ARG A 89 -4.18 -12.52 -15.48
CA ARG A 89 -3.02 -12.86 -14.63
C ARG A 89 -1.70 -12.60 -15.34
N ASP A 90 -1.58 -12.95 -16.62
CA ASP A 90 -0.37 -12.74 -17.41
C ASP A 90 -0.05 -11.25 -17.58
N VAL A 91 -1.07 -10.40 -17.81
CA VAL A 91 -0.90 -8.94 -17.83
C VAL A 91 -0.42 -8.43 -16.46
N PHE A 92 -0.97 -8.96 -15.37
CA PHE A 92 -0.53 -8.61 -14.03
C PHE A 92 0.91 -9.04 -13.75
N SER A 93 1.28 -10.28 -14.06
CA SER A 93 2.64 -10.81 -13.88
C SER A 93 3.66 -9.96 -14.64
N ALA A 94 3.39 -9.63 -15.90
CA ALA A 94 4.25 -8.76 -16.70
C ALA A 94 4.44 -7.36 -16.07
N ARG A 95 3.39 -6.80 -15.43
CA ARG A 95 3.50 -5.52 -14.73
C ARG A 95 4.27 -5.62 -13.41
N ILE A 96 4.14 -6.72 -12.67
CA ILE A 96 4.98 -6.98 -11.50
C ILE A 96 6.44 -7.06 -11.91
N GLU A 97 6.77 -7.79 -12.98
CA GLU A 97 8.15 -7.93 -13.47
C GLU A 97 8.72 -6.57 -13.90
N ARG A 98 7.93 -5.76 -14.61
CA ARG A 98 8.29 -4.39 -14.95
C ARG A 98 8.53 -3.53 -13.71
N MET A 99 7.63 -3.59 -12.72
CA MET A 99 7.79 -2.88 -11.44
C MET A 99 9.09 -3.30 -10.75
N ALA A 100 9.36 -4.61 -10.65
CA ALA A 100 10.55 -5.15 -10.03
C ALA A 100 11.81 -4.60 -10.72
N TYR A 101 11.86 -4.66 -12.06
CA TYR A 101 12.95 -4.11 -12.85
C TYR A 101 13.17 -2.61 -12.57
N GLU A 102 12.12 -1.79 -12.60
CA GLU A 102 12.25 -0.36 -12.31
C GLU A 102 12.71 -0.07 -10.87
N LEU A 103 12.25 -0.86 -9.89
CA LEU A 103 12.70 -0.75 -8.50
C LEU A 103 14.21 -1.04 -8.35
N THR A 104 14.77 -1.99 -9.12
CA THR A 104 16.22 -2.29 -9.06
C THR A 104 17.10 -1.12 -9.50
N LYS A 105 16.56 -0.22 -10.35
CA LYS A 105 17.27 0.98 -10.81
C LYS A 105 17.49 1.99 -9.69
N VAL A 106 16.73 1.92 -8.59
CA VAL A 106 16.89 2.77 -7.43
C VAL A 106 17.77 2.06 -6.39
N PRO A 107 19.03 2.49 -6.17
CA PRO A 107 19.96 1.78 -5.29
C PRO A 107 19.41 1.53 -3.88
N THR A 108 18.67 2.49 -3.33
CA THR A 108 18.08 2.39 -1.98
C THR A 108 16.92 1.41 -1.87
N LEU A 109 16.38 0.91 -2.99
CA LEU A 109 15.25 -0.02 -3.01
C LEU A 109 15.65 -1.44 -3.42
N ARG A 110 16.89 -1.67 -3.90
CA ARG A 110 17.32 -2.98 -4.42
C ARG A 110 17.09 -4.14 -3.45
N TYR A 111 17.33 -3.93 -2.15
CA TYR A 111 17.13 -4.98 -1.14
C TYR A 111 15.65 -5.24 -0.85
N LEU A 112 14.78 -4.24 -1.04
CA LEU A 112 13.32 -4.37 -0.87
C LEU A 112 12.64 -4.90 -2.14
N THR A 113 13.23 -4.74 -3.32
CA THR A 113 12.64 -5.18 -4.59
C THR A 113 12.06 -6.60 -4.55
N PRO A 114 12.81 -7.66 -4.15
CA PRO A 114 12.24 -9.00 -4.11
C PRO A 114 11.08 -9.12 -3.11
N LEU A 115 11.15 -8.42 -1.98
CA LEU A 115 10.11 -8.44 -0.93
C LEU A 115 8.82 -7.77 -1.40
N ILE A 116 8.94 -6.59 -2.01
CA ILE A 116 7.81 -5.86 -2.61
C ILE A 116 7.15 -6.70 -3.71
N THR A 117 7.98 -7.34 -4.55
CA THR A 117 7.53 -8.22 -5.64
C THR A 117 6.76 -9.42 -5.12
N ILE A 118 7.27 -10.08 -4.07
CA ILE A 118 6.58 -11.20 -3.41
C ILE A 118 5.23 -10.74 -2.84
N VAL A 119 5.19 -9.65 -2.05
CA VAL A 119 3.94 -9.17 -1.46
C VAL A 119 2.91 -8.80 -2.53
N ALA A 120 3.33 -8.10 -3.59
CA ALA A 120 2.45 -7.76 -4.70
C ALA A 120 1.92 -9.02 -5.39
N GLY A 121 2.79 -10.00 -5.64
CA GLY A 121 2.44 -11.27 -6.26
C GLY A 121 1.44 -12.07 -5.42
N GLU A 122 1.71 -12.25 -4.12
CA GLU A 122 0.82 -12.99 -3.21
C GLU A 122 -0.58 -12.37 -3.16
N ILE A 123 -0.67 -11.04 -3.01
CA ILE A 123 -1.97 -10.37 -2.94
C ILE A 123 -2.69 -10.43 -4.29
N GLY A 124 -2.04 -10.01 -5.38
CA GLY A 124 -2.72 -9.89 -6.67
C GLY A 124 -3.02 -11.24 -7.32
N ASN A 125 -2.18 -12.26 -7.15
CA ASN A 125 -2.49 -13.60 -7.65
C ASN A 125 -3.70 -14.22 -6.95
N ASN A 126 -3.86 -13.98 -5.64
CA ASN A 126 -5.05 -14.39 -4.90
C ASN A 126 -6.34 -13.82 -5.49
N SER A 127 -6.31 -12.57 -5.98
CA SER A 127 -7.46 -11.96 -6.68
C SER A 127 -7.85 -12.77 -7.92
N PHE A 128 -6.91 -13.36 -8.65
CA PHE A 128 -7.24 -14.23 -9.77
C PHE A 128 -7.63 -15.63 -9.30
N ASP A 129 -6.82 -16.29 -8.47
CA ASP A 129 -6.99 -17.68 -8.07
C ASP A 129 -8.36 -17.96 -7.42
N HIS A 130 -8.85 -17.05 -6.57
CA HIS A 130 -10.09 -17.28 -5.82
C HIS A 130 -11.37 -16.86 -6.56
N ASN A 131 -11.22 -16.06 -7.62
CA ASN A 131 -12.34 -15.53 -8.41
C ASN A 131 -12.49 -16.19 -9.79
N ILE A 132 -11.63 -17.14 -10.18
CA ILE A 132 -11.83 -17.92 -11.42
C ILE A 132 -13.24 -18.54 -11.42
N GLY A 133 -14.02 -18.23 -12.47
CA GLY A 133 -15.41 -18.66 -12.64
C GLY A 133 -16.42 -18.04 -11.66
N ASN A 134 -15.99 -17.11 -10.80
CA ASN A 134 -16.80 -16.53 -9.72
C ASN A 134 -16.67 -15.01 -9.61
N TRP A 135 -16.08 -14.34 -10.60
CA TRP A 135 -16.09 -12.88 -10.66
C TRP A 135 -17.54 -12.39 -10.67
N PRO A 136 -17.96 -11.56 -9.69
CA PRO A 136 -19.35 -11.11 -9.64
C PRO A 136 -19.69 -10.09 -10.75
N ASP A 137 -18.68 -9.39 -11.27
CA ASP A 137 -18.80 -8.45 -12.39
C ASP A 137 -17.51 -8.47 -13.26
N LEU A 138 -16.80 -7.35 -13.38
CA LEU A 138 -15.62 -7.20 -14.21
C LEU A 138 -14.43 -7.99 -13.61
N PRO A 139 -13.88 -8.97 -14.35
CA PRO A 139 -12.69 -9.68 -13.88
C PRO A 139 -11.45 -8.78 -13.87
N GLY A 140 -10.44 -9.19 -13.10
CA GLY A 140 -9.14 -8.52 -13.11
C GLY A 140 -8.95 -7.56 -11.94
N ILE A 141 -7.83 -6.84 -11.98
CA ILE A 141 -7.39 -6.01 -10.87
C ILE A 141 -6.98 -4.60 -11.32
N TYR A 142 -7.27 -3.61 -10.49
CA TYR A 142 -6.58 -2.34 -10.51
C TYR A 142 -5.18 -2.54 -9.91
N PHE A 143 -4.14 -2.11 -10.61
CA PHE A 143 -2.76 -2.14 -10.16
C PHE A 143 -2.02 -0.86 -10.57
N TYR A 144 -1.50 -0.15 -9.59
CA TYR A 144 -0.66 1.03 -9.82
C TYR A 144 0.47 1.10 -8.81
N TYR A 145 1.62 1.62 -9.21
CA TYR A 145 2.74 1.88 -8.31
C TYR A 145 3.43 3.21 -8.64
N SER A 146 4.01 3.83 -7.62
CA SER A 146 4.88 5.00 -7.75
C SER A 146 6.16 4.75 -6.98
N ILE A 147 7.28 4.68 -7.70
CA ILE A 147 8.62 4.56 -7.09
C ILE A 147 8.99 5.86 -6.37
N PHE A 148 8.56 7.01 -6.89
CA PHE A 148 8.81 8.31 -6.30
C PHE A 148 8.08 8.49 -4.97
N ASP A 149 6.80 8.13 -4.92
CA ASP A 149 5.98 8.21 -3.70
C ASP A 149 6.09 6.96 -2.82
N ARG A 150 6.84 5.96 -3.29
CA ARG A 150 7.11 4.68 -2.63
C ARG A 150 5.86 3.96 -2.13
N TYR A 151 4.98 3.67 -3.06
CA TYR A 151 3.84 2.82 -2.77
C TYR A 151 3.36 2.06 -4.01
N LEU A 152 2.60 1.01 -3.78
CA LEU A 152 1.73 0.39 -4.77
C LEU A 152 0.33 0.22 -4.19
N VAL A 153 -0.66 0.18 -5.07
CA VAL A 153 -2.06 -0.06 -4.74
C VAL A 153 -2.62 -1.13 -5.67
N MET A 154 -3.35 -2.07 -5.08
CA MET A 154 -4.11 -3.11 -5.76
C MET A 154 -5.55 -3.05 -5.30
N ALA A 155 -6.48 -3.23 -6.22
CA ALA A 155 -7.87 -3.50 -5.86
C ALA A 155 -8.47 -4.53 -6.81
N ASP A 156 -9.44 -5.29 -6.32
CA ASP A 156 -10.24 -6.20 -7.14
C ASP A 156 -11.72 -6.08 -6.79
N ARG A 157 -12.55 -6.59 -7.69
CA ARG A 157 -14.01 -6.60 -7.56
C ARG A 157 -14.55 -8.01 -7.25
N GLY A 158 -13.70 -8.87 -6.70
CA GLY A 158 -13.99 -10.27 -6.44
C GLY A 158 -15.03 -10.49 -5.34
N VAL A 159 -15.10 -11.74 -4.88
CA VAL A 159 -16.03 -12.19 -3.83
C VAL A 159 -15.58 -11.83 -2.40
N GLY A 160 -14.32 -11.41 -2.23
CA GLY A 160 -13.75 -11.03 -0.94
C GLY A 160 -13.23 -12.19 -0.09
N VAL A 161 -12.54 -11.84 1.00
CA VAL A 161 -11.82 -12.81 1.85
C VAL A 161 -12.77 -13.72 2.62
N LEU A 162 -13.83 -13.18 3.22
CA LEU A 162 -14.80 -13.97 4.00
C LEU A 162 -15.44 -15.06 3.15
N HIS A 163 -16.02 -14.69 2.00
CA HIS A 163 -16.66 -15.63 1.10
C HIS A 163 -15.67 -16.70 0.57
N THR A 164 -14.43 -16.30 0.31
CA THR A 164 -13.37 -17.23 -0.09
C THR A 164 -13.09 -18.26 1.00
N LEU A 165 -12.95 -17.82 2.27
CA LEU A 165 -12.65 -18.70 3.40
C LEU A 165 -13.85 -19.56 3.83
N GLN A 166 -15.08 -19.10 3.63
CA GLN A 166 -16.29 -19.87 3.95
C GLN A 166 -16.38 -21.19 3.17
N ARG A 167 -15.71 -21.30 2.01
CA ARG A 167 -15.59 -22.56 1.26
C ARG A 167 -14.90 -23.68 2.05
N VAL A 168 -13.97 -23.31 2.93
CA VAL A 168 -13.18 -24.24 3.78
C VAL A 168 -13.51 -24.14 5.27
N ARG A 169 -14.18 -23.05 5.68
CA ARG A 169 -14.63 -22.76 7.05
C ARG A 169 -16.06 -22.19 7.03
N PRO A 170 -17.09 -23.03 6.80
CA PRO A 170 -18.46 -22.56 6.60
C PRO A 170 -19.05 -21.76 7.76
N ASN A 171 -18.56 -21.98 8.99
CA ASN A 171 -19.04 -21.31 10.20
C ASN A 171 -18.40 -19.93 10.44
N LEU A 172 -17.49 -19.48 9.57
CA LEU A 172 -16.88 -18.16 9.66
C LEU A 172 -17.91 -17.08 9.33
N GLN A 173 -18.17 -16.17 10.27
CA GLN A 173 -19.32 -15.25 10.17
C GLN A 173 -18.93 -13.80 9.87
N THR A 174 -17.84 -13.30 10.43
CA THR A 174 -17.48 -11.87 10.36
C THR A 174 -16.32 -11.63 9.41
N HIS A 175 -16.29 -10.48 8.73
CA HIS A 175 -15.16 -10.12 7.88
C HIS A 175 -13.89 -9.87 8.70
N GLN A 176 -14.03 -9.42 9.95
CA GLN A 176 -12.92 -9.18 10.85
C GLN A 176 -12.23 -10.49 11.21
N ASP A 177 -12.99 -11.51 11.58
CA ASP A 177 -12.44 -12.85 11.86
C ASP A 177 -11.83 -13.45 10.61
N ALA A 178 -12.47 -13.27 9.45
CA ALA A 178 -11.91 -13.75 8.19
C ALA A 178 -10.59 -13.09 7.83
N LEU A 179 -10.50 -11.78 8.01
CA LEU A 179 -9.28 -11.03 7.73
C LEU A 179 -8.19 -11.35 8.76
N TRP A 180 -8.57 -11.54 10.03
CA TRP A 180 -7.65 -12.00 11.05
C TRP A 180 -7.08 -13.37 10.69
N LEU A 181 -7.97 -14.34 10.41
CA LEU A 181 -7.67 -15.72 10.06
C LEU A 181 -6.73 -15.82 8.85
N ALA A 182 -7.02 -15.07 7.78
CA ALA A 182 -6.23 -15.05 6.57
C ALA A 182 -4.75 -14.69 6.81
N PHE A 183 -4.48 -13.84 7.79
CA PHE A 183 -3.13 -13.35 8.14
C PHE A 183 -2.50 -14.07 9.35
N THR A 184 -3.17 -15.06 9.97
CA THR A 184 -2.70 -15.73 11.19
C THR A 184 -2.64 -17.27 11.13
N GLU A 185 -3.70 -17.98 10.70
CA GLU A 185 -3.80 -19.42 10.95
C GLU A 185 -3.15 -20.30 9.87
N ARG A 186 -2.18 -21.15 10.24
CA ARG A 186 -1.77 -22.28 9.39
C ARG A 186 -2.99 -23.17 9.11
N ILE A 187 -3.37 -23.33 7.84
CA ILE A 187 -4.28 -24.42 7.45
C ILE A 187 -3.44 -25.68 7.56
N SER A 188 -3.50 -26.37 8.69
CA SER A 188 -2.89 -27.67 8.86
C SER A 188 -3.95 -28.74 8.69
N GLY A 189 -3.81 -29.61 7.67
CA GLY A 189 -4.47 -30.90 7.68
C GLY A 189 -4.88 -31.49 6.34
N ARG A 190 -3.92 -32.18 5.70
CA ARG A 190 -4.00 -33.16 4.58
C ARG A 190 -3.94 -32.56 3.16
N ASP A 191 -3.02 -33.13 2.38
CA ASP A 191 -2.48 -32.72 1.07
C ASP A 191 -1.54 -31.49 1.03
N PRO A 192 -0.57 -31.44 0.09
CA PRO A 192 0.46 -30.40 0.06
C PRO A 192 -0.15 -29.08 -0.42
N GLU A 193 -0.84 -28.37 0.48
CA GLU A 193 -1.41 -27.05 0.21
C GLU A 193 -0.30 -25.98 0.16
N ALA A 194 0.30 -25.83 -1.01
CA ALA A 194 1.00 -24.62 -1.42
C ALA A 194 0.05 -23.41 -1.63
N ARG A 195 -1.25 -23.57 -1.37
CA ARG A 195 -2.31 -22.57 -1.61
C ARG A 195 -2.99 -22.24 -0.27
N GLY A 196 -2.75 -21.04 0.26
CA GLY A 196 -3.22 -20.61 1.59
C GLY A 196 -2.16 -19.97 2.51
N ASN A 197 -0.93 -19.78 2.02
CA ASN A 197 0.18 -19.18 2.77
C ASN A 197 0.50 -17.73 2.39
N GLY A 198 -0.06 -17.21 1.30
CA GLY A 198 0.36 -15.93 0.72
C GLY A 198 0.20 -14.72 1.64
N LEU A 199 -0.94 -14.60 2.31
CA LEU A 199 -1.18 -13.47 3.23
C LEU A 199 -0.39 -13.58 4.54
N LYS A 200 0.04 -14.78 4.94
CA LYS A 200 0.95 -14.98 6.08
C LYS A 200 2.38 -14.60 5.73
N LEU A 201 2.83 -15.03 4.54
CA LEU A 201 4.12 -14.59 4.01
C LEU A 201 4.13 -13.07 3.88
N THR A 202 3.04 -12.50 3.37
CA THR A 202 2.84 -11.05 3.31
C THR A 202 2.96 -10.41 4.69
N ARG A 203 2.28 -10.94 5.71
CA ARG A 203 2.42 -10.46 7.09
C ARG A 203 3.88 -10.45 7.52
N LYS A 204 4.54 -11.61 7.43
CA LYS A 204 5.92 -11.80 7.84
C LYS A 204 6.84 -10.79 7.16
N VAL A 205 6.76 -10.69 5.83
CA VAL A 205 7.56 -9.76 5.04
C VAL A 205 7.32 -8.32 5.49
N VAL A 206 6.07 -7.90 5.69
CA VAL A 206 5.77 -6.52 6.10
C VAL A 206 6.24 -6.22 7.52
N THR A 207 6.06 -7.15 8.46
CA THR A 207 6.44 -6.93 9.87
C THR A 207 7.95 -7.00 10.10
N GLU A 208 8.70 -7.74 9.29
CA GLU A 208 10.16 -7.90 9.42
C GLU A 208 10.97 -6.85 8.65
N ASN A 209 10.33 -6.03 7.80
CA ASN A 209 11.00 -5.08 6.91
C ASN A 209 10.40 -3.68 7.02
N PRO A 210 11.06 -2.61 6.55
CA PRO A 210 10.54 -1.24 6.60
C PRO A 210 9.42 -1.00 5.57
N LEU A 211 8.36 -1.79 5.70
CA LEU A 211 7.18 -1.78 4.86
C LEU A 211 5.95 -1.47 5.72
N ARG A 212 4.90 -1.00 5.06
CA ARG A 212 3.58 -0.85 5.67
C ARG A 212 2.51 -1.28 4.71
N LEU A 213 1.60 -2.14 5.15
CA LEU A 213 0.46 -2.60 4.36
C LEU A 213 -0.83 -2.10 4.98
N THR A 214 -1.73 -1.62 4.14
CA THR A 214 -3.16 -1.51 4.44
C THR A 214 -3.89 -2.53 3.58
N PHE A 215 -4.77 -3.33 4.17
CA PHE A 215 -5.57 -4.31 3.44
C PHE A 215 -7.03 -4.24 3.91
N GLN A 216 -7.99 -4.25 3.00
CA GLN A 216 -9.42 -4.19 3.29
C GLN A 216 -10.18 -5.22 2.45
N SER A 217 -11.15 -5.89 3.07
CA SER A 217 -12.14 -6.73 2.39
C SER A 217 -13.38 -6.85 3.28
N GLY A 218 -14.56 -6.82 2.68
CA GLY A 218 -15.83 -6.66 3.40
C GLY A 218 -15.88 -5.34 4.16
N ASP A 219 -16.39 -5.37 5.38
CA ASP A 219 -16.39 -4.26 6.33
C ASP A 219 -15.19 -4.27 7.29
N ALA A 220 -14.12 -5.01 6.94
CA ALA A 220 -12.91 -5.14 7.75
C ALA A 220 -11.68 -4.56 7.04
N LYS A 221 -10.85 -3.86 7.81
CA LYS A 221 -9.56 -3.31 7.41
C LYS A 221 -8.47 -3.69 8.40
N LEU A 222 -7.29 -3.93 7.87
CA LEU A 222 -6.08 -4.33 8.54
C LEU A 222 -4.97 -3.33 8.20
N GLU A 223 -4.16 -2.97 9.19
CA GLU A 223 -2.89 -2.28 8.98
C GLU A 223 -1.75 -3.09 9.57
N LEU A 224 -0.68 -3.25 8.79
CA LEU A 224 0.57 -3.87 9.21
C LEU A 224 1.71 -2.87 9.04
N ARG A 225 2.60 -2.82 10.02
CA ARG A 225 3.82 -2.02 10.03
C ARG A 225 4.99 -2.89 10.50
N GLN A 226 6.19 -2.41 10.21
CA GLN A 226 7.40 -3.00 10.76
C GLN A 226 7.30 -3.14 12.28
N ASN A 227 7.70 -4.30 12.79
CA ASN A 227 7.68 -4.70 14.20
C ASN A 227 6.29 -4.88 14.84
N ASP A 228 5.20 -4.84 14.06
CA ASP A 228 3.89 -5.20 14.60
C ASP A 228 3.88 -6.68 15.00
N THR A 229 3.67 -6.95 16.29
CA THR A 229 3.50 -8.31 16.83
C THR A 229 2.04 -8.77 16.73
N ASP A 230 1.12 -7.85 16.96
CA ASP A 230 -0.32 -8.12 17.00
C ASP A 230 -1.02 -7.64 15.75
N LEU A 231 -2.03 -8.40 15.33
CA LEU A 231 -2.86 -8.06 14.18
C LEU A 231 -4.05 -7.21 14.63
N LYS A 232 -4.09 -5.94 14.22
CA LYS A 232 -5.20 -5.03 14.52
C LYS A 232 -6.13 -4.96 13.33
N VAL A 233 -7.32 -5.57 13.47
CA VAL A 233 -8.41 -5.48 12.51
C VAL A 233 -9.44 -4.46 13.01
N GLN A 234 -9.89 -3.59 12.11
CA GLN A 234 -10.80 -2.49 12.38
C GLN A 234 -11.98 -2.54 11.42
N LEU A 235 -13.09 -1.91 11.79
CA LEU A 235 -14.22 -1.69 10.89
C LEU A 235 -13.84 -0.69 9.78
N ALA A 236 -14.38 -0.90 8.59
CA ALA A 236 -14.25 -0.03 7.44
C ALA A 236 -15.53 -0.04 6.60
N PRO A 237 -15.74 0.96 5.72
CA PRO A 237 -16.82 0.91 4.74
C PRO A 237 -16.78 -0.39 3.93
N PHE A 238 -17.95 -0.94 3.61
CA PHE A 238 -18.03 -2.23 2.93
C PHE A 238 -17.38 -2.18 1.54
N LEU A 239 -16.51 -3.14 1.25
CA LEU A 239 -15.89 -3.39 -0.05
C LEU A 239 -15.99 -4.89 -0.36
N ARG A 240 -16.74 -5.26 -1.42
CA ARG A 240 -16.96 -6.68 -1.75
C ARG A 240 -15.66 -7.44 -2.04
N GLY A 241 -14.80 -6.88 -2.88
CA GLY A 241 -13.51 -7.47 -3.23
C GLY A 241 -12.44 -7.16 -2.19
N CYS A 242 -11.24 -6.81 -2.67
CA CYS A 242 -10.12 -6.40 -1.81
C CYS A 242 -9.53 -5.05 -2.25
N LEU A 243 -8.96 -4.32 -1.29
CA LEU A 243 -8.09 -3.16 -1.52
C LEU A 243 -6.82 -3.34 -0.70
N ALA A 244 -5.66 -3.26 -1.34
CA ALA A 244 -4.36 -3.34 -0.70
C ALA A 244 -3.50 -2.14 -1.09
N VAL A 245 -2.86 -1.50 -0.10
CA VAL A 245 -1.89 -0.42 -0.31
C VAL A 245 -0.62 -0.76 0.45
N LEU A 246 0.48 -0.97 -0.28
CA LEU A 246 1.79 -1.26 0.28
C LEU A 246 2.68 -0.03 0.13
N TYR A 247 3.27 0.44 1.22
CA TYR A 247 4.24 1.53 1.29
C TYR A 247 5.64 0.98 1.57
N PHE A 248 6.65 1.59 0.94
CA PHE A 248 8.08 1.22 1.04
C PHE A 248 9.02 2.45 1.00
#